data_AF-A0A6G7T0N7-F1
#
_entry.id   AF-A0A6G7T0N7-F1
#
_cell.length_a   1.000
_cell.length_b   1.000
_cell.length_c   1.000
_cell.angle_alpha   90.00
_cell.angle_beta   90.00
_cell.angle_gamma   90.00
#
_symmetry.space_group_name_H-M   'P 1'
#
loop_
_entity.id
_entity.type
_entity.pdbx_description
1 polymer ?
#
loop_
_entity_poly.entity_id
_entity_poly.type
_entity_poly.pdbx_seq_one_letter_code
_entity_poly.pdbx_strand_id
1 'polypeptide(L)'
;MPLDQAVNEIEGFLLWEAEKDRARTRAQAFCAGLPWLTDTQRREVELRYCQDQRDASRTYLERIATRSAALRTEYEGVYRALRRRLITAFLSGTVAVTVLVTVAAVGLNAR
;
A
#
# COMPACT_ATOMS: atom_id res chain seq x y z
N MET A 1 -2.20 -17.85 12.02
CA MET A 1 -2.06 -16.55 11.35
C MET A 1 -0.70 -16.53 10.69
N PRO A 2 -0.59 -16.19 9.39
CA PRO A 2 0.69 -16.18 8.71
C PRO A 2 1.55 -15.02 9.24
N LEU A 3 2.87 -15.22 9.34
CA LEU A 3 3.81 -14.34 10.06
C LEU A 3 3.85 -12.91 9.50
N ASP A 4 3.70 -12.79 8.19
CA ASP A 4 3.62 -11.53 7.44
C ASP A 4 2.42 -10.68 7.86
N GLN A 5 1.25 -11.28 8.05
CA GLN A 5 0.06 -10.58 8.53
C GLN A 5 0.28 -10.07 9.96
N ALA A 6 0.91 -10.86 10.83
CA ALA A 6 1.15 -10.48 12.22
C ALA A 6 2.13 -9.31 12.32
N VAL A 7 3.18 -9.32 11.50
CA VAL A 7 4.14 -8.20 11.42
C VAL A 7 3.45 -6.93 10.95
N ASN A 8 2.59 -7.00 9.93
CA ASN A 8 1.87 -5.84 9.43
C ASN A 8 0.90 -5.25 10.47
N GLU A 9 0.20 -6.10 11.22
CA GLU A 9 -0.68 -5.64 12.32
C GLU A 9 0.11 -4.94 13.44
N ILE A 10 1.26 -5.49 13.81
CA ILE A 10 2.15 -4.88 14.81
C ILE A 10 2.70 -3.55 14.29
N GLU A 11 3.16 -3.49 13.04
CA GLU A 11 3.65 -2.25 12.43
C GLU A 11 2.55 -1.17 12.42
N GLY A 12 1.33 -1.52 12.02
CA GLY A 12 0.19 -0.61 12.05
C GLY A 12 -0.11 -0.10 13.47
N PHE A 13 -0.06 -0.98 14.47
CA PHE A 13 -0.21 -0.58 15.87
C PHE A 13 0.89 0.39 16.31
N LEU A 14 2.16 0.10 16.00
CA LEU A 14 3.29 0.94 16.37
C LEU A 14 3.22 2.32 15.71
N LEU A 15 2.85 2.38 14.42
CA LEU A 15 2.64 3.64 13.70
C LEU A 15 1.52 4.46 14.33
N TRP A 16 0.41 3.81 14.72
CA TRP A 16 -0.70 4.49 15.38
C TRP A 16 -0.34 5.02 16.77
N GLU A 17 0.40 4.24 17.55
CA GLU A 17 0.84 4.67 18.88
C GLU A 17 1.82 5.85 18.79
N ALA A 18 2.73 5.82 17.82
CA ALA A 18 3.61 6.94 17.52
C ALA A 18 2.82 8.19 17.12
N GLU A 19 1.75 8.07 16.33
CA GLU A 19 0.94 9.22 15.93
C GLU A 19 0.15 9.82 17.11
N LYS A 20 -0.35 8.99 18.03
CA LYS A 20 -0.98 9.45 19.28
C LYS A 20 0.00 10.25 20.13
N ASP A 21 1.24 9.77 20.25
CA ASP A 21 2.28 10.47 21.02
C ASP A 21 2.67 11.81 20.39
N ARG A 22 2.81 11.85 19.06
CA ARG A 22 3.01 13.10 18.32
C ARG A 22 1.85 14.06 18.50
N ALA A 23 0.61 13.59 18.44
CA ALA A 23 -0.58 14.42 18.65
C ALA A 23 -0.59 15.06 20.05
N ARG A 24 -0.23 14.30 21.09
CA ARG A 24 -0.08 14.82 22.46
C ARG A 24 1.02 15.87 22.57
N THR A 25 2.19 15.58 22.00
CA THR A 25 3.32 16.53 22.00
C THR A 25 2.95 17.84 21.28
N ARG A 26 2.28 17.75 20.13
CA ARG A 26 1.78 18.92 19.40
C ARG A 26 0.73 19.70 20.20
N ALA A 27 -0.17 19.00 20.89
CA ALA A 27 -1.18 19.62 21.74
C ALA A 27 -0.55 20.41 22.90
N GLN A 28 0.43 19.82 23.58
CA GLN A 28 1.18 20.48 24.65
C GLN A 28 1.94 21.71 24.15
N ALA A 29 2.64 21.58 23.02
CA ALA A 29 3.35 22.71 22.40
C ALA A 29 2.38 23.83 21.97
N PHE A 30 1.21 23.47 21.43
CA PHE A 30 0.16 24.42 21.08
C PHE A 30 -0.34 25.18 22.31
N CYS A 31 -0.67 24.47 23.39
CA CYS A 31 -1.12 25.09 24.63
C CYS A 31 -0.03 25.87 25.36
N ALA A 32 1.25 25.52 25.20
CA ALA A 32 2.37 26.30 25.75
C ALA A 32 2.41 27.73 25.20
N GLY A 33 1.94 27.94 23.96
CA GLY A 33 1.78 29.28 23.36
C GLY A 33 0.59 30.09 23.90
N LEU A 34 -0.23 29.52 24.79
CA LEU A 34 -1.45 30.13 25.33
C LEU A 34 -1.35 30.27 26.86
N PRO A 35 -0.52 31.19 27.38
CA PRO A 35 -0.23 31.29 28.82
C PRO A 35 -1.43 31.75 29.67
N TRP A 36 -2.47 32.32 29.05
CA TRP A 36 -3.68 32.77 29.74
C TRP A 36 -4.67 31.63 30.06
N LEU A 37 -4.42 30.41 29.56
CA LEU A 37 -5.28 29.26 29.86
C LEU A 37 -5.01 28.72 31.26
N THR A 38 -6.08 28.48 32.01
CA THR A 38 -6.01 27.71 33.26
C THR A 38 -5.67 26.26 32.97
N ASP A 39 -5.21 25.51 33.98
CA ASP A 39 -4.86 24.09 33.81
C ASP A 39 -6.04 23.24 33.33
N THR A 40 -7.25 23.54 33.79
CA THR A 40 -8.47 22.86 33.33
C THR A 40 -8.75 23.15 31.86
N GLN A 41 -8.64 24.42 31.44
CA GLN A 41 -8.85 24.81 30.04
C GLN A 41 -7.76 24.22 29.13
N ARG A 42 -6.50 24.22 29.58
CA ARG A 42 -5.37 23.60 28.89
C ARG A 42 -5.65 22.13 28.63
N ARG A 43 -6.05 21.37 29.65
CA ARG A 43 -6.31 19.94 29.52
C ARG A 43 -7.49 19.64 28.60
N GLU A 44 -8.54 20.45 28.63
CA GLU A 44 -9.67 20.32 27.71
C GLU A 44 -9.24 20.56 26.25
N VAL A 45 -8.48 21.64 25.99
CA VAL A 45 -7.96 21.94 24.65
C VAL A 45 -7.03 20.83 24.16
N GLU A 46 -6.13 20.32 25.00
CA GLU A 46 -5.24 19.22 24.64
C GLU A 46 -6.02 17.95 24.25
N LEU A 47 -7.07 17.61 25.01
CA LEU A 47 -7.94 16.47 24.71
C LEU A 47 -8.67 16.64 23.38
N ARG A 48 -9.27 17.82 23.14
CA ARG A 48 -9.98 18.12 21.89
C ARG A 48 -9.03 18.14 20.69
N TYR A 49 -7.84 18.72 20.84
CA TYR A 49 -6.82 18.72 19.80
C TYR A 49 -6.39 17.30 19.43
N CYS A 50 -6.15 16.44 20.43
CA CYS A 50 -5.79 15.05 20.18
C CYS A 50 -6.91 14.26 19.50
N GLN A 51 -8.18 14.54 19.84
CA GLN A 51 -9.33 13.92 19.17
C GLN A 51 -9.40 14.33 17.70
N ASP A 52 -9.35 15.63 17.43
CA ASP A 52 -9.40 16.18 16.07
C ASP A 52 -8.25 15.65 15.19
N GLN A 53 -7.03 15.64 15.72
CA GLN A 53 -5.88 15.08 15.01
C GLN A 53 -6.02 13.59 14.68
N ARG A 54 -6.63 12.81 15.57
CA ARG A 54 -6.88 11.38 15.32
C ARG A 54 -7.92 11.19 14.23
N ASP A 55 -8.99 11.98 14.24
CA ASP A 55 -10.07 11.89 13.24
C ASP A 55 -9.58 12.36 11.86
N ALA A 56 -8.79 13.43 11.82
CA ALA A 56 -8.14 13.90 10.61
C ALA A 56 -7.17 12.85 10.05
N SER A 57 -6.27 12.32 10.89
CA SER A 57 -5.31 11.29 10.49
C SER A 57 -6.00 10.04 9.95
N ARG A 58 -7.07 9.59 10.63
CA ARG A 58 -7.88 8.46 10.17
C ARG A 58 -8.47 8.72 8.79
N THR A 59 -9.08 9.88 8.58
CA THR A 59 -9.69 10.27 7.30
C THR A 59 -8.65 10.31 6.17
N TYR A 60 -7.46 10.85 6.43
CA TYR A 60 -6.36 10.87 5.46
C TYR A 60 -5.88 9.46 5.12
N LEU A 61 -5.68 8.59 6.12
CA LEU A 61 -5.27 7.21 5.91
C LEU A 61 -6.31 6.43 5.11
N GLU A 62 -7.60 6.57 5.41
CA GLU A 62 -8.69 5.93 4.66
C GLU A 62 -8.71 6.40 3.20
N ARG A 63 -8.50 7.70 2.96
CA ARG A 63 -8.40 8.25 1.60
C ARG A 63 -7.18 7.71 0.85
N ILE A 64 -6.01 7.67 1.49
CA ILE A 64 -4.77 7.15 0.89
C ILE A 64 -4.91 5.66 0.60
N ALA A 65 -5.47 4.88 1.52
CA ALA A 65 -5.71 3.45 1.33
C ALA A 65 -6.65 3.20 0.13
N THR A 66 -7.75 3.94 0.06
CA THR A 66 -8.71 3.85 -1.06
C THR A 66 -8.04 4.22 -2.39
N ARG A 67 -7.27 5.31 -2.42
CA ARG A 67 -6.57 5.74 -3.63
C ARG A 67 -5.49 4.76 -4.07
N SER A 68 -4.76 4.19 -3.11
CA SER A 68 -3.70 3.20 -3.36
C SER A 68 -4.30 1.90 -3.90
N ALA A 69 -5.44 1.46 -3.37
CA ALA A 69 -6.16 0.29 -3.88
C ALA A 69 -6.68 0.52 -5.31
N ALA A 70 -7.21 1.72 -5.59
CA ALA A 70 -7.65 2.09 -6.93
C ALA A 70 -6.48 2.08 -7.92
N LEU A 71 -5.35 2.72 -7.57
CA LEU A 71 -4.13 2.72 -8.39
C LEU A 71 -3.63 1.29 -8.62
N ARG A 72 -3.54 0.48 -7.58
CA ARG A 72 -3.10 -0.91 -7.69
C ARG A 72 -3.98 -1.71 -8.64
N THR A 73 -5.29 -1.52 -8.59
CA THR A 73 -6.23 -2.17 -9.51
C THR A 73 -6.00 -1.75 -10.97
N GLU A 74 -5.76 -0.46 -11.21
CA GLU A 74 -5.46 0.09 -12.53
C GLU A 74 -4.17 -0.51 -13.11
N TYR A 75 -3.08 -0.51 -12.33
CA TYR A 75 -1.80 -1.07 -12.74
C TYR A 75 -1.83 -2.59 -12.91
N GLU A 76 -2.52 -3.32 -12.04
CA GLU A 76 -2.68 -4.77 -12.18
C GLU A 76 -3.43 -5.14 -13.46
N GLY A 77 -4.39 -4.32 -13.90
CA GLY A 77 -5.07 -4.49 -15.18
C GLY A 77 -4.10 -4.43 -16.37
N VAL A 78 -3.27 -3.38 -16.41
CA VAL A 78 -2.24 -3.20 -17.45
C VAL A 78 -1.21 -4.33 -17.41
N TYR A 79 -0.73 -4.69 -16.22
CA TYR A 79 0.25 -5.76 -16.05
C TYR A 79 -0.30 -7.12 -16.48
N ARG A 80 -1.56 -7.45 -16.13
CA ARG A 80 -2.20 -8.69 -16.58
C ARG A 80 -2.32 -8.75 -18.10
N ALA A 81 -2.67 -7.63 -18.75
CA ALA A 81 -2.74 -7.57 -20.20
C ALA A 81 -1.37 -7.78 -20.85
N LEU A 82 -0.33 -7.11 -20.35
CA LEU A 82 1.03 -7.25 -20.86
C LEU A 82 1.58 -8.66 -20.62
N ARG A 83 1.37 -9.21 -19.41
CA ARG A 83 1.75 -10.58 -19.06
C ARG A 83 1.09 -11.60 -19.98
N ARG A 84 -0.22 -11.45 -20.26
CA ARG A 84 -0.92 -12.31 -21.22
C ARG A 84 -0.29 -12.23 -22.60
N ARG A 85 -0.04 -11.03 -23.12
CA ARG A 85 0.59 -10.82 -24.44
C ARG A 85 1.98 -11.49 -24.53
N LEU A 86 2.81 -11.29 -23.51
CA LEU A 86 4.15 -11.89 -23.46
C LEU A 86 4.09 -13.42 -23.39
N ILE A 87 3.22 -13.97 -22.54
CA ILE A 87 3.03 -15.42 -22.45
C ILE A 87 2.52 -15.97 -23.78
N THR A 88 1.55 -15.33 -24.42
CA THR A 88 1.04 -15.78 -25.73
C THR A 88 2.11 -15.73 -26.82
N ALA A 89 2.91 -14.66 -26.87
CA ALA A 89 3.98 -14.52 -27.84
C ALA A 89 5.10 -15.56 -27.62
N PHE A 90 5.45 -15.81 -26.36
CA PHE A 90 6.44 -16.82 -25.99
C PHE A 90 5.96 -18.23 -26.34
N LEU A 91 4.71 -18.57 -26.02
CA LEU A 91 4.12 -19.86 -26.37
C LEU A 91 4.03 -20.02 -27.89
N SER A 92 3.57 -19.00 -28.63
CA SER A 92 3.51 -19.08 -30.09
C SER A 92 4.90 -19.23 -30.72
N GLY A 93 5.89 -18.51 -30.22
CA GLY A 93 7.27 -18.63 -30.68
C GLY A 93 7.85 -20.02 -30.40
N THR A 94 7.59 -20.56 -29.21
CA THR A 94 8.00 -21.92 -28.85
C THR A 94 7.40 -22.94 -29.80
N VAL A 95 6.07 -22.90 -30.03
CA VAL A 95 5.38 -23.80 -30.97
C VAL A 95 5.93 -23.69 -32.39
N ALA A 96 6.17 -22.47 -32.88
CA ALA A 96 6.73 -22.25 -34.20
C ALA A 96 8.13 -22.89 -34.33
N VAL A 97 8.98 -22.73 -33.31
CA VAL A 97 10.30 -23.35 -33.28
C VAL A 97 10.21 -24.88 -33.22
N THR A 98 9.34 -25.45 -32.38
CA THR A 98 9.18 -26.91 -32.32
C THR A 98 8.69 -27.48 -33.65
N VAL A 99 7.72 -26.84 -34.31
CA VAL A 99 7.24 -27.26 -35.63
C VAL A 99 8.36 -27.20 -36.67
N LEU A 100 9.16 -26.13 -36.67
CA LEU A 100 10.25 -25.98 -37.63
C LEU A 100 11.33 -27.04 -37.43
N VAL A 101 11.68 -27.34 -36.18
CA VAL A 101 12.64 -28.39 -35.83
C VAL A 101 12.10 -29.78 -36.20
N THR A 102 10.84 -30.08 -35.94
CA THR A 102 10.26 -31.40 -36.30
C THR A 102 10.18 -31.59 -37.81
N VAL A 103 9.77 -30.57 -38.56
CA VAL A 103 9.76 -30.61 -40.04
C VAL A 103 11.17 -30.81 -40.59
N ALA A 104 12.18 -30.10 -40.06
CA ALA A 104 13.56 -30.27 -40.46
C ALA A 104 14.08 -31.70 -40.17
N ALA A 105 13.77 -32.24 -38.98
CA ALA A 105 14.16 -33.58 -38.60
C ALA A 105 13.51 -34.66 -39.48
N VAL A 106 12.21 -34.52 -39.80
CA VAL A 106 11.52 -35.45 -40.71
C VAL A 106 12.10 -35.35 -42.12
N GLY A 107 12.36 -34.15 -42.63
CA GLY A 107 12.96 -33.94 -43.94
C GLY A 107 14.39 -34.48 -44.06
N LEU A 108 15.18 -34.45 -42.98
CA LEU A 108 16.49 -35.09 -42.91
C LEU A 108 16.41 -36.62 -42.91
N ASN A 109 15.42 -37.20 -42.22
CA ASN A 109 15.22 -38.66 -42.19
C ASN A 109 14.61 -39.22 -43.49
N ALA A 110 13.96 -38.38 -44.30
CA ALA A 110 13.35 -38.79 -45.57
C ALA A 110 14.30 -38.66 -46.78
N ARG A 111 15.53 -38.15 -46.57
CA ARG A 111 16.60 -38.08 -47.57
C ARG A 111 17.60 -39.20 -47.36
#